data_AF-A0A3S4VDE6-F1
#
_entry.id   AF-A0A3S4VDE6-F1
#
_cell.length_a   1.000
_cell.length_b   1.000
_cell.length_c   1.000
_cell.angle_alpha   90.00
_cell.angle_beta   90.00
_cell.angle_gamma   90.00
#
_symmetry.space_group_name_H-M   'P 1'
#
loop_
_entity.id
_entity.type
_entity.pdbx_description
1 polymer ?
#
loop_
_entity_poly.entity_id
_entity_poly.type
_entity_poly.pdbx_seq_one_letter_code
_entity_poly.pdbx_strand_id
1 'polypeptide(L)'
;MSIKYRPEIDGLRAIAVISVIIFHLNETWLPGGFLGVDIFFVISGFLITSIILREAEENRFTFKNFTLEELNESIQPLSLSWHWFLSLHQLFLFIKISIN
;
A
#
# COMPACT_ATOMS: atom_id res chain seq x y z
N MET A 1 12.57 -17.01 -13.80
CA MET A 1 12.15 -18.03 -12.82
C MET A 1 10.76 -17.64 -12.34
N SER A 2 9.75 -18.51 -12.46
CA SER A 2 8.36 -18.19 -12.16
C SER A 2 8.22 -17.77 -10.70
N ILE A 3 7.87 -16.51 -10.44
CA ILE A 3 7.38 -16.11 -9.11
C ILE A 3 6.16 -16.98 -8.86
N LYS A 4 6.23 -17.86 -7.86
CA LYS A 4 5.10 -18.71 -7.49
C LYS A 4 4.01 -17.77 -6.98
N TYR A 5 3.05 -17.48 -7.84
CA TYR A 5 1.90 -16.64 -7.52
C TYR A 5 1.22 -17.19 -6.27
N ARG A 6 1.07 -16.36 -5.24
CA ARG A 6 0.48 -16.72 -3.96
C ARG A 6 -0.88 -16.03 -3.82
N PRO A 7 -1.95 -16.62 -4.37
CA PRO A 7 -3.28 -16.01 -4.37
C PRO A 7 -3.80 -15.71 -2.96
N GLU A 8 -3.36 -16.48 -1.96
CA GLU A 8 -3.64 -16.25 -0.54
C GLU A 8 -3.19 -14.86 -0.04
N ILE A 9 -2.04 -14.35 -0.50
CA ILE A 9 -1.50 -13.06 -0.06
C ILE A 9 -2.25 -11.90 -0.74
N ASP A 10 -2.58 -12.05 -2.01
CA ASP A 10 -3.40 -11.08 -2.74
C ASP A 10 -4.84 -11.03 -2.22
N GLY A 11 -5.40 -12.16 -1.82
CA GLY A 11 -6.70 -12.23 -1.15
C GLY A 11 -6.70 -11.46 0.18
N LEU A 12 -5.62 -11.58 0.96
CA LEU A 12 -5.49 -10.84 2.22
C LEU A 12 -5.38 -9.32 2.00
N ARG A 13 -4.68 -8.89 0.94
CA ARG A 13 -4.65 -7.49 0.49
C ARG A 13 -6.03 -6.99 0.07
N ALA A 14 -6.80 -7.81 -0.65
CA ALA A 14 -8.16 -7.46 -1.07
C ALA A 14 -9.10 -7.28 0.14
N ILE A 15 -9.01 -8.16 1.14
CA ILE A 15 -9.78 -8.04 2.39
C ILE A 15 -9.41 -6.74 3.13
N ALA A 16 -8.13 -6.40 3.16
CA ALA A 16 -7.65 -5.16 3.78
C ALA A 16 -8.26 -3.92 3.09
N VAL A 17 -8.27 -3.88 1.75
CA VAL A 17 -8.89 -2.80 0.97
C VAL A 17 -10.42 -2.75 1.18
N ILE A 18 -11.10 -3.90 1.20
CA ILE A 18 -12.56 -3.96 1.43
C ILE A 18 -12.91 -3.40 2.81
N SER A 19 -12.12 -3.72 3.84
CA SER A 19 -12.32 -3.21 5.20
C SER A 19 -12.21 -1.69 5.26
N VAL A 20 -11.28 -1.11 4.50
CA VAL A 20 -11.11 0.35 4.36
C VAL A 20 -12.31 0.97 3.64
N ILE A 21 -12.78 0.36 2.55
CA ILE A 21 -13.94 0.85 1.79
C ILE A 21 -15.19 0.87 2.69
N ILE A 22 -15.46 -0.21 3.43
CA ILE A 22 -16.62 -0.30 4.34
C ILE A 22 -16.56 0.79 5.42
N PHE A 23 -15.38 1.01 6.00
CA PHE A 23 -15.17 2.07 6.99
C PHE A 23 -15.46 3.47 6.43
N HIS A 24 -15.12 3.73 5.16
CA HIS A 24 -15.41 5.02 4.52
C HIS A 24 -16.88 5.19 4.14
N LEU A 25 -17.60 4.11 3.84
CA LEU A 25 -19.04 4.17 3.56
C LEU A 25 -19.83 4.50 4.82
N ASN A 26 -19.47 3.88 5.94
CA ASN A 26 -20.04 4.20 7.23
C ASN A 26 -19.11 3.75 8.38
N GLU A 27 -18.59 4.71 9.13
CA GLU A 27 -17.66 4.46 10.23
C GLU A 27 -18.28 3.62 11.36
N THR A 28 -19.61 3.63 11.52
CA THR A 28 -20.32 2.83 12.54
C THR A 28 -20.48 1.36 12.13
N TRP A 29 -20.38 1.03 10.84
CA TRP A 29 -20.52 -0.35 10.36
C TRP A 29 -19.28 -1.20 10.65
N LEU A 30 -18.11 -0.58 10.63
CA LEU A 30 -16.85 -1.25 10.96
C LEU A 30 -15.90 -0.29 11.69
N PRO A 31 -16.15 -0.01 12.98
CA PRO A 31 -15.27 0.84 13.77
C PRO A 31 -13.90 0.18 13.89
N GLY A 32 -12.92 0.71 13.15
CA GLY A 32 -11.58 0.12 13.04
C GLY A 32 -11.16 -0.33 11.64
N GLY A 33 -12.02 -0.21 10.63
CA GLY A 33 -11.66 -0.60 9.25
C GLY A 33 -10.52 0.21 8.62
N PHE A 34 -10.11 1.34 9.23
CA PHE A 34 -8.90 2.07 8.86
C PHE A 34 -7.61 1.25 9.04
N LEU A 35 -7.59 0.25 9.94
CA LEU A 35 -6.45 -0.67 10.12
C LEU A 35 -6.15 -1.49 8.86
N GLY A 36 -7.11 -1.61 7.94
CA GLY A 36 -6.88 -2.25 6.64
C GLY A 36 -5.81 -1.53 5.82
N VAL A 37 -5.60 -0.23 6.01
CA VAL A 37 -4.52 0.53 5.37
C VAL A 37 -3.16 0.01 5.85
N ASP A 38 -2.97 -0.09 7.17
CA ASP A 38 -1.70 -0.56 7.76
C ASP A 38 -1.39 -2.00 7.35
N ILE A 39 -2.40 -2.87 7.40
CA ILE A 39 -2.26 -4.29 7.00
C ILE A 39 -1.88 -4.41 5.53
N PHE A 40 -2.50 -3.63 4.63
CA PHE A 40 -2.17 -3.63 3.21
C PHE A 40 -0.71 -3.25 2.95
N PHE A 41 -0.21 -2.21 3.62
CA PHE A 41 1.17 -1.74 3.46
C PHE A 41 2.19 -2.73 4.04
N VAL A 42 1.92 -3.31 5.20
CA VAL A 42 2.79 -4.34 5.80
C VAL A 42 2.93 -5.56 4.88
N ILE A 43 1.81 -6.05 4.33
CA ILE A 43 1.83 -7.20 3.41
C ILE A 43 2.58 -6.87 2.12
N SER A 44 2.37 -5.66 1.58
CA SER A 44 3.06 -5.22 0.36
C SER A 44 4.56 -5.07 0.58
N GLY A 45 4.98 -4.49 1.71
CA GLY A 45 6.39 -4.36 2.08
C GLY A 45 7.08 -5.71 2.31
N PHE A 46 6.39 -6.65 2.97
CA PHE A 46 6.89 -8.02 3.14
C PHE A 46 7.12 -8.71 1.79
N LEU A 47 6.19 -8.58 0.85
CA LEU A 47 6.30 -9.18 -0.47
C LEU A 47 7.48 -8.60 -1.27
N ILE A 48 7.60 -7.27 -1.34
CA ILE A 48 8.69 -6.58 -2.04
C ILE A 48 10.04 -7.00 -1.44
N THR A 49 10.16 -6.99 -0.12
CA THR A 49 11.39 -7.40 0.58
C THR A 49 11.75 -8.86 0.29
N SER A 50 10.76 -9.76 0.26
CA SER A 50 10.99 -11.17 -0.06
C SER A 50 11.47 -11.40 -1.50
N ILE A 51 10.99 -10.59 -2.45
CA ILE A 51 11.44 -10.63 -3.85
C ILE A 51 12.88 -10.15 -3.93
N ILE A 52 13.19 -9.02 -3.29
CA ILE A 52 14.53 -8.44 -3.22
C ILE A 52 15.54 -9.42 -2.62
N LEU A 53 15.21 -10.03 -1.47
CA LEU A 53 16.08 -11.00 -0.80
C LEU A 53 16.35 -12.23 -1.66
N ARG A 54 15.33 -12.73 -2.37
CA ARG A 54 15.51 -13.87 -3.28
C ARG A 54 16.41 -13.52 -4.46
N GLU A 55 16.25 -12.34 -5.05
CA GLU A 55 17.11 -11.90 -6.14
C GLU A 55 18.56 -11.63 -5.67
N ALA A 56 18.72 -11.20 -4.42
CA ALA A 56 20.01 -11.08 -3.72
C ALA A 56 20.72 -12.42 -3.56
N GLU A 57 20.02 -13.45 -3.09
CA GLU A 57 20.58 -14.81 -2.95
C GLU A 57 20.99 -15.42 -4.30
N GLU A 58 20.29 -15.09 -5.38
CA GLU A 58 20.57 -15.61 -6.72
C GLU A 58 21.75 -14.91 -7.43
N ASN A 59 22.49 -14.02 -6.75
CA ASN A 59 23.58 -13.18 -7.32
C ASN A 59 23.16 -12.41 -8.59
N ARG A 60 21.85 -12.23 -8.80
CA ARG A 60 21.29 -11.42 -9.89
C ARG A 60 21.01 -9.99 -9.46
N PHE A 61 21.27 -9.67 -8.21
CA PHE A 61 21.03 -8.36 -7.62
C PHE A 61 22.06 -7.34 -8.10
N THR A 62 21.75 -6.69 -9.22
CA THR A 62 22.57 -5.61 -9.79
C THR A 62 21.97 -4.26 -9.40
N PHE A 63 22.59 -3.57 -8.44
CA PHE A 63 22.18 -2.23 -7.99
C PHE A 63 22.17 -1.17 -9.11
N LYS A 64 22.91 -1.43 -10.20
CA LYS A 64 23.19 -0.49 -11.28
C LYS A 64 22.00 -0.17 -12.20
N ASN A 65 20.95 -0.99 -12.19
CA ASN A 65 19.69 -0.67 -12.91
C ASN A 65 18.67 0.06 -12.01
N PHE A 66 18.85 0.01 -10.69
CA PHE A 66 17.85 0.45 -9.71
C PHE A 66 17.97 1.92 -9.27
N THR A 67 19.00 2.65 -9.72
CA THR A 67 19.46 3.83 -8.94
C THR A 67 18.96 5.19 -9.42
N LEU A 68 18.42 5.37 -10.63
CA LEU A 68 18.07 6.75 -11.08
C LEU A 68 16.73 6.87 -11.84
N GLU A 69 16.33 5.90 -12.66
CA GLU A 69 15.06 5.96 -13.40
C GLU A 69 13.89 5.39 -12.59
N GLU A 70 14.07 4.25 -11.91
CA GLU A 70 13.03 3.63 -11.07
C GLU A 70 12.72 4.43 -9.79
N LEU A 71 13.69 5.15 -9.22
CA LEU A 71 13.43 6.08 -8.12
C LEU A 71 12.63 7.29 -8.60
N ASN A 72 12.91 7.86 -9.77
CA ASN A 72 12.15 9.01 -10.28
C ASN A 72 10.73 8.60 -10.72
N GLU A 73 10.57 7.44 -11.37
CA GLU A 73 9.27 6.90 -11.76
C GLU A 73 8.44 6.37 -10.60
N SER A 74 9.05 6.02 -9.46
CA SER A 74 8.33 5.63 -8.23
C SER A 74 8.03 6.87 -7.37
N ILE A 75 8.95 7.83 -7.25
CA ILE A 75 8.78 9.05 -6.43
C ILE A 75 7.75 10.02 -7.03
N GLN A 76 7.60 10.12 -8.35
CA GLN A 76 6.55 10.94 -8.99
C GLN A 76 5.12 10.46 -8.63
N PRO A 77 4.75 9.18 -8.79
CA PRO A 77 3.46 8.67 -8.35
C PRO A 77 3.36 8.55 -6.83
N LEU A 78 4.43 8.26 -6.09
CA LEU A 78 4.39 8.24 -4.62
C LEU A 78 4.15 9.63 -4.03
N SER A 79 4.78 10.68 -4.56
CA SER A 79 4.53 12.06 -4.12
C SER A 79 3.12 12.51 -4.45
N LEU A 80 2.62 12.26 -5.68
CA LEU A 80 1.25 12.59 -6.05
C LEU A 80 0.23 11.78 -5.23
N SER A 81 0.48 10.49 -5.01
CA SER A 81 -0.34 9.63 -4.15
C SER A 81 -0.32 10.10 -2.70
N TRP A 82 0.82 10.59 -2.21
CA TRP A 82 0.94 11.16 -0.87
C TRP A 82 0.14 12.46 -0.74
N HIS A 83 0.16 13.32 -1.76
CA HIS A 83 -0.64 14.54 -1.81
C HIS A 83 -2.15 14.26 -1.89
N TRP A 84 -2.56 13.25 -2.67
CA TRP A 84 -3.95 12.79 -2.71
C TRP A 84 -4.38 12.15 -1.38
N PHE A 85 -3.50 11.37 -0.75
CA PHE A 85 -3.76 10.73 0.54
C PHE A 85 -3.88 11.76 1.67
N LEU A 86 -2.99 12.74 1.72
CA LEU A 86 -3.06 13.86 2.67
C LEU A 86 -4.28 14.75 2.41
N SER A 87 -4.65 14.99 1.14
CA SER A 87 -5.85 15.76 0.80
C SER A 87 -7.14 15.03 1.15
N LEU A 88 -7.23 13.71 0.94
CA LEU A 88 -8.38 12.90 1.33
C LEU A 88 -8.47 12.76 2.85
N HIS A 89 -7.34 12.60 3.54
CA HIS A 89 -7.28 12.60 5.00
C HIS A 89 -7.71 13.95 5.58
N GLN A 90 -7.27 15.06 4.97
CA GLN A 90 -7.64 16.42 5.39
C GLN A 90 -9.10 16.76 5.08
N LEU A 91 -9.62 16.29 3.94
CA LEU A 91 -11.03 16.41 3.57
C LEU A 91 -11.92 15.59 4.53
N PHE A 92 -11.47 14.41 4.92
CA PHE A 92 -12.15 13.57 5.90
C PHE A 92 -12.20 14.23 7.29
N LEU A 93 -11.10 14.81 7.76
CA LEU A 93 -11.06 15.61 8.98
C LEU A 93 -11.95 16.86 8.89
N PHE A 94 -11.99 17.52 7.73
CA PHE A 94 -12.85 18.67 7.48
C PHE A 94 -14.35 18.32 7.50
N ILE A 95 -14.74 17.19 6.90
CA ILE A 95 -16.12 16.69 6.94
C ILE A 95 -16.53 16.36 8.38
N LYS A 96 -15.66 15.75 9.19
CA LYS A 96 -15.93 15.52 10.62
C LYS A 96 -16.06 16.80 11.44
N ILE A 97 -15.26 17.82 11.14
CA ILE A 97 -15.32 19.14 11.80
C ILE A 97 -16.57 19.93 11.37
N SER A 98 -17.09 19.72 10.17
CA SER A 98 -18.27 20.44 9.65
C SER A 98 -19.62 19.85 10.11
N ILE A 99 -19.64 18.63 10.64
CA ILE A 99 -20.86 17.90 11.04
C ILE A 99 -21.05 17.93 12.59
N ASN A 100 -20.15 18.57 13.34
CA ASN A 100 -20.22 18.80 14.79
C ASN A 100 -20.18 20.30 15.08
#